data_AF-K1MZQ8-F1
#
_entry.id   AF-K1MZQ8-F1
#
_cell.length_a   1.000
_cell.length_b   1.000
_cell.length_c   1.000
_cell.angle_alpha   90.00
_cell.angle_beta   90.00
_cell.angle_gamma   90.00
#
_symmetry.space_group_name_H-M   'P 1'
#
loop_
_entity.id
_entity.type
_entity.pdbx_description
1 polymer ?
#
loop_
_entity_poly.entity_id
_entity_poly.type
_entity_poly.pdbx_seq_one_letter_code
_entity_poly.pdbx_strand_id
1 'polypeptide(L)'
;MLAGIISKVTGKSYAANVKQRVIRSLKLKQTYIYQQIPRSKTDAISYLYSGGKNYNASTYANRNVVSQLPGAGNLFSTANDYYKIQSGMQNGKILTKKQFHYLGHLSSKVNTYSGGFYLKKNQTLKVAYGNFGDTHFVNWMQLTTDNQNGIVMFLNQTYGSKNHIRAIGYNILKHIKANTFIKG
;
A
#
# COMPACT_ATOMS: atom_id res chain seq x y z
N MET A 1 4.92 -16.66 2.76
CA MET A 1 3.98 -17.78 3.05
C MET A 1 2.62 -17.64 2.35
N LEU A 2 1.80 -16.60 2.63
CA LEU A 2 0.45 -16.48 2.06
C LEU A 2 0.39 -16.47 0.52
N ALA A 3 1.33 -15.82 -0.16
CA ALA A 3 1.42 -15.86 -1.62
C ALA A 3 1.64 -17.28 -2.19
N GLY A 4 2.35 -18.13 -1.45
CA GLY A 4 2.53 -19.54 -1.78
C GLY A 4 1.23 -20.33 -1.63
N ILE A 5 0.44 -20.07 -0.57
CA ILE A 5 -0.88 -20.68 -0.38
C ILE A 5 -1.83 -20.27 -1.52
N ILE A 6 -1.86 -18.99 -1.90
CA ILE A 6 -2.63 -18.52 -3.06
C ILE A 6 -2.25 -19.32 -4.30
N SER A 7 -0.94 -19.50 -4.52
CA SER A 7 -0.45 -20.22 -5.70
C SER A 7 -0.86 -21.69 -5.67
N LYS A 8 -0.73 -22.35 -4.52
CA LYS A 8 -1.14 -23.76 -4.31
C LYS A 8 -2.63 -23.97 -4.53
N VAL A 9 -3.48 -23.14 -3.93
CA VAL A 9 -4.95 -23.28 -3.98
C VAL A 9 -5.51 -22.95 -5.36
N THR A 10 -4.89 -22.03 -6.09
CA THR A 10 -5.40 -21.58 -7.40
C THR A 10 -4.75 -22.25 -8.60
N GLY A 11 -3.67 -22.99 -8.40
CA GLY A 11 -2.84 -23.55 -9.49
C GLY A 11 -2.15 -22.49 -10.35
N LYS A 12 -2.15 -21.21 -9.95
CA LYS A 12 -1.61 -20.07 -10.72
C LYS A 12 -0.59 -19.32 -9.89
N SER A 13 0.44 -18.77 -10.52
CA SER A 13 1.41 -17.94 -9.80
C SER A 13 0.75 -16.75 -9.08
N TYR A 14 1.38 -16.27 -8.01
CA TYR A 14 0.94 -15.06 -7.32
C TYR A 14 0.76 -13.88 -8.28
N ALA A 15 1.72 -13.66 -9.18
CA ALA A 15 1.66 -12.61 -10.20
C ALA A 15 0.44 -12.74 -11.12
N ALA A 16 0.12 -13.97 -11.58
CA ALA A 16 -1.06 -14.22 -12.40
C ALA A 16 -2.37 -13.94 -11.64
N ASN A 17 -2.45 -14.31 -10.36
CA ASN A 17 -3.60 -14.00 -9.52
C ASN A 17 -3.78 -12.49 -9.32
N VAL A 18 -2.72 -11.75 -9.00
CA VAL A 18 -2.78 -10.28 -8.85
C VAL A 18 -3.21 -9.64 -10.18
N LYS A 19 -2.61 -10.07 -11.30
CA LYS A 19 -2.96 -9.55 -12.63
C LYS A 19 -4.43 -9.77 -12.95
N GLN A 20 -4.94 -10.99 -12.75
CA GLN A 20 -6.31 -11.35 -13.10
C GLN A 20 -7.35 -10.76 -12.14
N ARG A 21 -7.15 -10.94 -10.83
CA ARG A 21 -8.17 -10.66 -9.80
C ARG A 21 -8.17 -9.21 -9.32
N VAL A 22 -7.06 -8.49 -9.49
CA VAL A 22 -6.89 -7.11 -8.99
C VAL A 22 -6.67 -6.14 -10.15
N ILE A 23 -5.55 -6.26 -10.86
CA ILE A 23 -5.14 -5.27 -11.88
C ILE A 23 -6.18 -5.18 -13.00
N ARG A 24 -6.58 -6.32 -13.59
CA ARG A 24 -7.60 -6.36 -14.66
C ARG A 24 -8.98 -5.98 -14.16
N SER A 25 -9.42 -6.54 -13.03
CA SER A 25 -10.74 -6.25 -12.44
C SER A 25 -10.97 -4.77 -12.17
N LEU A 26 -9.92 -4.05 -11.75
CA LEU A 26 -9.96 -2.62 -11.46
C LEU A 26 -9.46 -1.73 -12.60
N LYS A 27 -9.04 -2.31 -13.73
CA LYS A 27 -8.46 -1.58 -14.87
C LYS A 27 -7.31 -0.66 -14.45
N LEU A 28 -6.43 -1.15 -13.56
CA LEU A 28 -5.25 -0.40 -13.11
C LEU A 28 -4.26 -0.26 -14.25
N LYS A 29 -3.76 0.95 -14.48
CA LYS A 29 -2.90 1.30 -15.63
C LYS A 29 -1.44 1.51 -15.25
N GLN A 30 -1.18 1.73 -13.97
CA GLN A 30 0.13 2.05 -13.42
C GLN A 30 0.44 1.17 -12.22
N THR A 31 0.03 -0.10 -12.26
CA THR A 31 0.29 -1.11 -11.23
C THR A 31 0.87 -2.37 -11.86
N TYR A 32 2.04 -2.80 -11.39
CA TYR A 32 2.80 -3.90 -11.97
C TYR A 32 3.47 -4.73 -10.88
N ILE A 33 3.60 -6.03 -11.12
CA ILE A 33 4.64 -6.81 -10.43
C ILE A 33 5.99 -6.26 -10.90
N TYR A 34 6.93 -6.01 -9.99
CA TYR A 34 8.16 -5.27 -10.30
C TYR A 34 8.91 -5.81 -11.53
N GLN A 35 9.03 -7.12 -11.66
CA GLN A 35 9.73 -7.76 -12.79
C GLN A 35 8.98 -7.61 -14.13
N GLN A 36 7.72 -7.14 -14.10
CA GLN A 36 6.82 -7.00 -15.24
C GLN A 36 6.52 -5.53 -15.58
N ILE A 37 7.28 -4.58 -15.04
CA ILE A 37 7.19 -3.17 -15.45
C ILE A 37 7.58 -3.09 -16.95
N PRO A 38 6.72 -2.50 -17.81
CA PRO A 38 7.02 -2.39 -19.24
C PRO A 38 8.28 -1.55 -19.49
N ARG A 39 9.06 -1.89 -20.52
CA ARG A 39 10.27 -1.13 -20.91
C ARG A 39 10.02 0.35 -21.20
N SER A 40 8.80 0.71 -21.59
CA SER A 40 8.39 2.10 -21.84
C SER A 40 8.07 2.88 -20.55
N LYS A 41 8.27 2.29 -19.38
CA LYS A 41 8.03 2.88 -18.06
C LYS A 41 9.29 2.70 -17.22
N THR A 42 9.50 3.63 -16.30
CA THR A 42 10.52 3.51 -15.26
C THR A 42 9.85 3.21 -13.93
N ASP A 43 10.48 2.37 -13.12
CA ASP A 43 10.20 2.31 -11.70
C ASP A 43 10.69 3.61 -11.01
N ALA A 44 10.26 3.81 -9.76
CA ALA A 44 10.65 4.98 -9.00
C ALA A 44 12.13 4.86 -8.57
N ILE A 45 12.80 6.01 -8.48
CA ILE A 45 14.13 6.15 -7.89
C ILE A 45 13.95 6.66 -6.46
N SER A 46 14.62 6.01 -5.52
CA SER A 46 14.69 6.45 -4.13
C SER A 46 15.85 7.41 -3.92
N TYR A 47 15.67 8.37 -3.02
CA TYR A 47 16.69 9.35 -2.67
C TYR A 47 16.83 9.48 -1.16
N LEU A 48 18.06 9.74 -0.72
CA LEU A 48 18.40 10.09 0.65
C LEU A 48 18.39 11.61 0.84
N TYR A 49 17.67 12.06 1.86
CA TYR A 49 17.91 13.39 2.44
C TYR A 49 19.03 13.28 3.47
N SER A 50 20.13 14.01 3.30
CA SER A 50 21.24 14.01 4.25
C SER A 50 21.96 15.36 4.23
N GLY A 51 22.41 15.83 5.40
CA GLY A 51 23.18 17.07 5.54
C GLY A 51 22.49 18.32 4.96
N GLY A 52 21.16 18.42 5.06
CA GLY A 52 20.41 19.56 4.51
C GLY A 52 20.16 19.50 3.00
N LYS A 53 20.59 18.43 2.32
CA LYS A 53 20.51 18.30 0.86
C LYS A 53 19.51 17.23 0.45
N ASN A 54 18.67 17.56 -0.52
CA ASN A 54 17.74 16.64 -1.18
C ASN A 54 18.47 15.81 -2.25
N TYR A 55 17.83 14.71 -2.66
CA TYR A 55 18.20 13.94 -3.85
C TYR A 55 19.61 13.31 -3.84
N ASN A 56 20.16 13.01 -2.66
CA ASN A 56 21.43 12.30 -2.57
C ASN A 56 21.24 10.77 -2.70
N ALA A 57 22.33 10.05 -2.98
CA ALA A 57 22.39 8.59 -2.97
C ALA A 57 21.21 7.92 -3.69
N SER A 58 20.97 8.33 -4.93
CA SER A 58 19.88 7.79 -5.74
C SER A 58 20.02 6.28 -5.91
N THR A 59 18.96 5.52 -5.61
CA THR A 59 18.98 4.07 -5.72
C THR A 59 17.63 3.54 -6.21
N TYR A 60 17.69 2.49 -7.03
CA TYR A 60 16.52 1.71 -7.42
C TYR A 60 16.28 0.59 -6.40
N ALA A 61 15.06 0.06 -6.37
CA ALA A 61 14.81 -1.16 -5.60
C ALA A 61 15.65 -2.31 -6.16
N ASN A 62 16.36 -3.05 -5.30
CA ASN A 62 17.17 -4.18 -5.77
C ASN A 62 16.28 -5.29 -6.36
N ARG A 63 16.39 -5.53 -7.66
CA ARG A 63 15.53 -6.47 -8.39
C ARG A 63 15.55 -7.90 -7.84
N ASN A 64 16.71 -8.35 -7.35
CA ASN A 64 16.89 -9.69 -6.78
C ASN A 64 16.21 -9.81 -5.42
N VAL A 65 16.24 -8.75 -4.61
CA VAL A 65 15.51 -8.69 -3.35
C VAL A 65 14.00 -8.66 -3.62
N VAL A 66 13.55 -7.78 -4.52
CA VAL A 66 12.14 -7.63 -4.85
C VAL A 66 11.54 -8.95 -5.41
N SER A 67 12.28 -9.73 -6.20
CA SER A 67 11.78 -11.02 -6.73
C SER A 67 11.49 -12.05 -5.66
N GLN A 68 12.11 -11.92 -4.48
CA GLN A 68 11.93 -12.83 -3.34
C GLN A 68 10.78 -12.41 -2.42
N LEU A 69 10.07 -11.31 -2.74
CA LEU A 69 9.01 -10.74 -1.90
C LEU A 69 7.59 -10.83 -2.51
N PRO A 70 7.16 -11.98 -3.10
CA PRO A 70 5.81 -12.10 -3.61
C PRO A 70 4.78 -11.92 -2.51
N GLY A 71 3.95 -10.89 -2.65
CA GLY A 71 2.93 -10.52 -1.66
C GLY A 71 3.44 -9.78 -0.43
N ALA A 72 4.76 -9.52 -0.34
CA ALA A 72 5.38 -8.84 0.78
C ALA A 72 6.12 -7.55 0.40
N GLY A 73 6.21 -7.20 -0.89
CA GLY A 73 6.88 -5.97 -1.33
C GLY A 73 7.17 -5.87 -2.82
N ASN A 74 6.61 -6.76 -3.66
CA ASN A 74 6.95 -6.82 -5.09
C ASN A 74 5.92 -6.18 -6.04
N LEU A 75 5.00 -5.38 -5.52
CA LEU A 75 4.00 -4.65 -6.30
C LEU A 75 4.36 -3.17 -6.36
N PHE A 76 4.48 -2.65 -7.58
CA PHE A 76 4.79 -1.26 -7.85
C PHE A 76 3.53 -0.58 -8.37
N SER A 77 3.21 0.60 -7.83
CA SER A 77 1.95 1.28 -8.12
C SER A 77 2.09 2.79 -7.98
N THR A 78 1.08 3.52 -8.46
CA THR A 78 0.84 4.92 -8.10
C THR A 78 -0.11 5.02 -6.91
N ALA A 79 -0.11 6.18 -6.23
CA ALA A 79 -1.05 6.48 -5.15
C ALA A 79 -2.52 6.38 -5.63
N ASN A 80 -2.81 6.84 -6.84
CA ASN A 80 -4.15 6.77 -7.43
C ASN A 80 -4.62 5.33 -7.66
N ASP A 81 -3.80 4.48 -8.29
CA ASP A 81 -4.18 3.08 -8.50
C ASP A 81 -4.21 2.30 -7.17
N TYR A 82 -3.37 2.65 -6.18
CA TYR A 82 -3.46 2.07 -4.85
C TYR A 82 -4.77 2.44 -4.15
N TYR A 83 -5.24 3.70 -4.27
CA TYR A 83 -6.57 4.09 -3.78
C TYR A 83 -7.68 3.28 -4.45
N LYS A 84 -7.61 3.06 -5.78
CA LYS A 84 -8.56 2.19 -6.48
C LYS A 84 -8.55 0.76 -5.96
N ILE A 85 -7.38 0.21 -5.58
CA ILE A 85 -7.30 -1.09 -4.90
C ILE A 85 -8.08 -1.06 -3.60
N GLN A 86 -7.86 -0.04 -2.75
CA GLN A 86 -8.56 0.10 -1.47
C GLN A 86 -10.08 0.22 -1.63
N SER A 87 -10.54 0.97 -2.61
CA SER A 87 -11.98 1.09 -2.94
C SER A 87 -12.54 -0.19 -3.56
N GLY A 88 -11.75 -0.85 -4.42
CA GLY A 88 -12.07 -2.12 -5.08
C GLY A 88 -12.30 -3.28 -4.12
N MET A 89 -11.65 -3.24 -2.95
CA MET A 89 -11.84 -4.23 -1.90
C MET A 89 -13.21 -4.19 -1.24
N GLN A 90 -14.07 -3.20 -1.46
CA GLN A 90 -15.40 -3.16 -0.82
C GLN A 90 -16.56 -2.84 -1.77
N ASN A 91 -16.27 -2.47 -3.02
CA ASN A 91 -17.29 -2.05 -3.99
C ASN A 91 -17.81 -3.22 -4.87
N GLY A 92 -17.46 -4.46 -4.54
CA GLY A 92 -17.87 -5.65 -5.29
C GLY A 92 -16.95 -6.02 -6.48
N LYS A 93 -15.95 -5.19 -6.81
CA LYS A 93 -15.02 -5.48 -7.94
C LYS A 93 -13.96 -6.53 -7.58
N ILE A 94 -13.42 -6.49 -6.36
CA ILE A 94 -12.50 -7.52 -5.85
C ILE A 94 -13.20 -8.37 -4.79
N LEU A 95 -13.80 -7.71 -3.80
CA LEU A 95 -14.56 -8.35 -2.74
C LEU A 95 -15.90 -7.63 -2.56
N THR A 96 -16.90 -8.36 -2.09
CA THR A 96 -18.14 -7.76 -1.57
C THR A 96 -17.86 -7.05 -0.24
N LYS A 97 -18.75 -6.14 0.17
CA LYS A 97 -18.67 -5.50 1.51
C LYS A 97 -18.59 -6.53 2.64
N LYS A 98 -19.35 -7.64 2.55
CA LYS A 98 -19.34 -8.73 3.55
C LYS A 98 -18.00 -9.45 3.60
N GLN A 99 -17.41 -9.77 2.45
CA GLN A 99 -16.09 -10.40 2.37
C GLN A 99 -14.98 -9.48 2.88
N PHE A 100 -15.05 -8.19 2.57
CA PHE A 100 -14.11 -7.20 3.10
C PHE A 100 -14.22 -7.08 4.62
N HIS A 101 -15.44 -7.01 5.14
CA HIS A 101 -15.69 -6.98 6.56
C HIS A 101 -15.11 -8.23 7.23
N TYR A 102 -15.37 -9.42 6.69
CA TYR A 102 -14.76 -10.66 7.19
C TYR A 102 -13.22 -10.59 7.22
N LEU A 103 -12.59 -10.14 6.13
CA LEU A 103 -11.14 -10.02 6.03
C LEU A 103 -10.53 -9.06 7.06
N GLY A 104 -11.23 -7.97 7.41
CA GLY A 104 -10.78 -7.01 8.44
C GLY A 104 -11.11 -7.42 9.89
N HIS A 105 -12.02 -8.38 10.09
CA HIS A 105 -12.59 -8.73 11.39
C HIS A 105 -12.42 -10.22 11.73
N LEU A 106 -11.36 -10.84 11.22
CA LEU A 106 -11.00 -12.21 11.60
C LEU A 106 -10.92 -12.34 13.13
N SER A 107 -11.60 -13.33 13.69
CA SER A 107 -11.59 -13.61 15.13
C SER A 107 -10.19 -13.96 15.66
N SER A 108 -9.33 -14.49 14.79
CA SER A 108 -7.95 -14.85 15.09
C SER A 108 -6.98 -13.67 15.12
N LYS A 109 -7.43 -12.42 14.89
CA LYS A 109 -6.53 -11.26 14.93
C LYS A 109 -6.08 -10.98 16.37
N VAL A 110 -4.76 -10.87 16.57
CA VAL A 110 -4.17 -10.63 17.89
C VAL A 110 -4.19 -9.14 18.27
N ASN A 111 -4.28 -8.26 17.28
CA ASN A 111 -4.36 -6.82 17.48
C ASN A 111 -5.23 -6.19 16.39
N THR A 112 -5.16 -4.85 16.27
CA THR A 112 -5.91 -4.12 15.24
C THR A 112 -5.55 -4.45 13.79
N TYR A 113 -4.51 -5.24 13.53
CA TYR A 113 -4.06 -5.64 12.19
C TYR A 113 -4.84 -6.83 11.64
N SER A 114 -5.37 -6.68 10.43
CA SER A 114 -5.97 -7.77 9.67
C SER A 114 -6.04 -7.39 8.19
N GLY A 115 -5.98 -8.38 7.29
CA GLY A 115 -6.15 -8.12 5.85
C GLY A 115 -5.13 -7.18 5.19
N GLY A 116 -3.98 -6.92 5.83
CA GLY A 116 -2.95 -6.01 5.32
C GLY A 116 -3.03 -4.56 5.83
N PHE A 117 -3.93 -4.26 6.76
CA PHE A 117 -4.07 -2.92 7.35
C PHE A 117 -4.44 -2.99 8.83
N TYR A 118 -4.27 -1.88 9.54
CA TYR A 118 -4.74 -1.69 10.91
C TYR A 118 -6.10 -1.00 10.91
N LEU A 119 -7.07 -1.56 11.62
CA LEU A 119 -8.35 -0.92 11.94
C LEU A 119 -8.22 -0.09 13.22
N LYS A 120 -8.36 1.23 13.11
CA LYS A 120 -8.19 2.19 14.21
C LYS A 120 -9.48 2.99 14.45
N LYS A 121 -9.51 3.71 15.57
CA LYS A 121 -10.61 4.58 15.99
C LYS A 121 -11.96 3.86 15.90
N ASN A 122 -12.14 2.87 16.77
CA ASN A 122 -13.35 2.02 16.79
C ASN A 122 -13.67 1.46 15.39
N GLN A 123 -12.63 1.05 14.66
CA GLN A 123 -12.73 0.44 13.33
C GLN A 123 -13.31 1.35 12.24
N THR A 124 -13.36 2.66 12.46
CA THR A 124 -13.79 3.65 11.44
C THR A 124 -12.67 4.05 10.48
N LEU A 125 -11.41 3.71 10.80
CA LEU A 125 -10.23 4.05 10.00
C LEU A 125 -9.42 2.82 9.62
N LYS A 126 -8.93 2.79 8.38
CA LYS A 126 -7.91 1.86 7.88
C LYS A 126 -6.58 2.58 7.78
N VAL A 127 -5.54 2.00 8.35
CA VAL A 127 -4.19 2.57 8.35
C VAL A 127 -3.19 1.53 7.86
N ALA A 128 -2.36 1.90 6.90
CA ALA A 128 -1.24 1.08 6.44
C ALA A 128 0.02 1.93 6.33
N TYR A 129 1.15 1.37 6.73
CA TYR A 129 2.47 1.97 6.57
C TYR A 129 3.42 0.90 6.06
N GLY A 130 4.19 1.24 5.03
CA GLY A 130 5.26 0.39 4.53
C GLY A 130 6.50 1.24 4.26
N ASN A 131 7.64 0.58 4.37
CA ASN A 131 8.92 1.05 3.87
C ASN A 131 9.57 -0.09 3.10
N PHE A 132 10.59 0.22 2.31
CA PHE A 132 11.37 -0.77 1.60
C PHE A 132 12.83 -0.63 2.04
N GLY A 133 13.28 -1.54 2.91
CA GLY A 133 14.46 -1.40 3.80
C GLY A 133 15.65 -0.61 3.24
N ASP A 134 16.30 -1.13 2.20
CA ASP A 134 17.53 -0.55 1.62
C ASP A 134 17.28 0.70 0.75
N THR A 135 16.10 1.30 0.90
CA THR A 135 15.68 2.50 0.18
C THR A 135 14.98 3.45 1.13
N HIS A 136 14.72 4.65 0.65
CA HIS A 136 13.94 5.68 1.33
C HIS A 136 12.51 5.76 0.78
N PHE A 137 12.00 4.66 0.22
CA PHE A 137 10.58 4.56 -0.11
C PHE A 137 9.74 4.42 1.16
N VAL A 138 8.69 5.24 1.25
CA VAL A 138 7.64 5.08 2.26
C VAL A 138 6.28 5.21 1.60
N ASN A 139 5.38 4.31 1.97
CA ASN A 139 3.97 4.45 1.72
C ASN A 139 3.23 4.62 3.04
N TRP A 140 2.30 5.59 3.08
CA TRP A 140 1.39 5.74 4.19
C TRP A 140 -0.03 5.98 3.66
N MET A 141 -0.97 5.33 4.33
CA MET A 141 -2.39 5.46 4.03
C MET A 141 -3.15 5.60 5.35
N GLN A 142 -4.10 6.53 5.35
CA GLN A 142 -5.15 6.59 6.36
C GLN A 142 -6.45 6.95 5.65
N LEU A 143 -7.38 6.00 5.60
CA LEU A 143 -8.69 6.14 4.96
C LEU A 143 -9.79 5.87 5.97
N THR A 144 -10.95 6.50 5.82
CA THR A 144 -12.18 6.00 6.42
C THR A 144 -12.48 4.61 5.87
N THR A 145 -13.11 3.73 6.67
CA THR A 145 -13.37 2.35 6.22
C THR A 145 -14.20 2.29 4.93
N ASP A 146 -15.12 3.24 4.76
CA ASP A 146 -15.92 3.44 3.54
C ASP A 146 -15.14 4.06 2.36
N ASN A 147 -13.85 4.36 2.51
CA ASN A 147 -12.95 4.98 1.54
C ASN A 147 -13.36 6.40 1.06
N GLN A 148 -14.36 7.05 1.66
CA GLN A 148 -14.81 8.36 1.19
C GLN A 148 -13.85 9.50 1.53
N ASN A 149 -13.11 9.38 2.63
CA ASN A 149 -12.21 10.43 3.10
C ASN A 149 -10.86 9.84 3.50
N GLY A 150 -9.78 10.56 3.22
CA GLY A 150 -8.47 10.21 3.74
C GLY A 150 -7.32 10.57 2.80
N ILE A 151 -6.20 9.88 2.97
CA ILE A 151 -4.96 10.12 2.23
C ILE A 151 -4.29 8.80 1.84
N VAL A 152 -3.71 8.79 0.65
CA VAL A 152 -2.71 7.82 0.19
C VAL A 152 -1.48 8.61 -0.21
N MET A 153 -0.35 8.35 0.43
CA MET A 153 0.89 9.09 0.22
C MET A 153 2.03 8.12 -0.07
N PHE A 154 2.72 8.35 -1.18
CA PHE A 154 3.88 7.60 -1.63
C PHE A 154 5.05 8.58 -1.68
N LEU A 155 6.12 8.27 -0.97
CA LEU A 155 7.34 9.07 -0.87
C LEU A 155 8.50 8.26 -1.41
N ASN A 156 9.33 8.87 -2.25
CA ASN A 156 10.60 8.30 -2.70
C ASN A 156 11.82 8.92 -2.00
N GLN A 157 11.59 9.92 -1.16
CA GLN A 157 12.55 10.49 -0.24
C GLN A 157 11.84 10.75 1.08
N THR A 158 12.29 10.12 2.16
CA THR A 158 11.81 10.41 3.50
C THR A 158 12.62 11.53 4.14
N TYR A 159 11.93 12.40 4.88
CA TYR A 159 12.56 13.36 5.79
C TYR A 159 12.06 13.11 7.21
N GLY A 160 12.99 12.98 8.15
CA GLY A 160 12.68 12.71 9.56
C GLY A 160 12.14 11.31 9.83
N SER A 161 11.51 11.14 10.99
CA SER A 161 10.99 9.85 11.43
C SER A 161 9.64 9.51 10.78
N LYS A 162 9.22 8.25 10.92
CA LYS A 162 7.86 7.79 10.61
C LYS A 162 6.78 8.69 11.23
N ASN A 163 6.98 9.14 12.47
CA ASN A 163 6.03 10.00 13.16
C ASN A 163 6.00 11.41 12.55
N HIS A 164 7.15 11.93 12.10
CA HIS A 164 7.22 13.20 11.40
C HIS A 164 6.43 13.19 10.09
N ILE A 165 6.64 12.16 9.26
CA ILE A 165 5.91 11.96 8.00
C ILE A 165 4.40 11.89 8.24
N ARG A 166 3.99 11.15 9.27
CA ARG A 166 2.57 11.02 9.64
C ARG A 166 1.97 12.30 10.17
N ALA A 167 2.73 13.10 10.93
CA ALA A 167 2.28 14.39 11.43
C ALA A 167 1.99 15.36 10.26
N ILE A 168 2.84 15.37 9.22
CA ILE A 168 2.62 16.17 8.01
C ILE A 168 1.33 15.76 7.31
N GLY A 169 1.16 14.47 6.97
CA GLY A 169 -0.08 14.08 6.28
C GLY A 169 -1.32 14.16 7.19
N TYR A 170 -1.19 14.10 8.52
CA TYR A 170 -2.28 14.43 9.44
C TYR A 170 -2.71 15.90 9.33
N ASN A 171 -1.77 16.83 9.11
CA ASN A 171 -2.12 18.23 8.86
C ASN A 171 -2.96 18.39 7.59
N ILE A 172 -2.70 17.61 6.54
CA ILE A 172 -3.55 17.58 5.34
C ILE A 172 -4.92 16.99 5.66
N LEU A 173 -4.97 15.84 6.34
CA LEU A 173 -6.21 15.13 6.70
C LEU A 173 -7.19 16.00 7.50
N LYS A 174 -6.70 16.88 8.37
CA LYS A 174 -7.55 17.82 9.13
C LYS A 174 -8.34 18.77 8.21
N HIS A 175 -7.78 19.16 7.07
CA HIS A 175 -8.44 20.01 6.09
C HIS A 175 -9.40 19.24 5.20
N ILE A 176 -9.23 17.92 5.06
CA ILE A 176 -10.18 17.04 4.34
C ILE A 176 -11.44 16.83 5.17
N LYS A 177 -11.28 16.43 6.44
CA LYS A 177 -12.41 16.26 7.37
C LYS A 177 -11.95 16.35 8.82
N ALA A 178 -12.28 17.46 9.47
CA ALA A 178 -11.95 17.71 10.86
C ALA A 178 -12.48 16.58 11.78
N ASN A 179 -11.78 16.35 12.91
CA ASN A 179 -12.14 15.39 13.96
C ASN A 179 -12.35 13.93 13.49
N THR A 180 -11.94 13.58 12.27
CA THR A 180 -12.15 12.24 11.70
C THR A 180 -10.91 11.36 11.86
N PHE A 181 -9.73 11.89 11.63
CA PHE A 181 -8.49 11.12 11.54
C PHE A 181 -7.71 11.06 12.86
N ILE A 182 -6.73 10.16 12.96
CA ILE A 182 -5.79 10.07 14.09
C ILE A 182 -4.43 10.64 13.71
N LYS A 183 -3.80 11.33 14.66
CA LYS A 183 -2.39 11.72 14.58
C LYS A 183 -1.55 10.44 14.66
N GLY A 184 -0.64 10.26 13.70
CA GLY A 184 0.09 9.02 13.53
C GLY A 184 1.41 8.93 14.28
#